data_AF-A0A968PGC5-F1
#
_entry.id   AF-A0A968PGC5-F1
#
_cell.length_a   1.000
_cell.length_b   1.000
_cell.length_c   1.000
_cell.angle_alpha   90.00
_cell.angle_beta   90.00
_cell.angle_gamma   90.00
#
_symmetry.space_group_name_H-M   'P 1'
#
loop_
_entity.id
_entity.type
_entity.pdbx_description
1 polymer ?
#
loop_
_entity_poly.entity_id
_entity_poly.type
_entity_poly.pdbx_seq_one_letter_code
_entity_poly.pdbx_strand_id
1 'polypeptide(L)' 'MCQGIVQAHGGRIWAENRPDGGAAFRFTLPLGSIPPGLDDTLETIGMEHNDDRHHATRASD' A
#
# COMPACT_ATOMS: atom_id res chain seq x y z
N MET A 1 -7.21 -26.84 10.17
CA MET A 1 -5.95 -26.30 9.60
C MET A 1 -5.94 -24.76 9.61
N CYS A 2 -6.91 -24.07 9.00
CA CYS A 2 -6.86 -22.60 8.83
C CYS A 2 -6.80 -21.79 10.13
N GLN A 3 -7.54 -22.19 11.18
CA GLN A 3 -7.53 -21.48 12.44
C GLN A 3 -6.15 -21.41 13.10
N GLY A 4 -5.39 -22.51 13.07
CA GLY A 4 -4.04 -22.54 13.63
C GLY A 4 -3.07 -21.62 12.88
N ILE A 5 -3.19 -21.54 11.55
CA ILE A 5 -2.38 -20.63 10.72
C ILE A 5 -2.71 -19.18 11.09
N VAL A 6 -3.98 -18.80 11.09
CA VAL A 6 -4.40 -17.42 11.40
C VAL A 6 -3.98 -17.02 12.82
N GLN A 7 -4.13 -17.91 13.80
CA GLN A 7 -3.71 -17.66 15.18
C GLN A 7 -2.20 -17.55 15.33
N ALA A 8 -1.42 -18.38 14.62
CA ALA A 8 0.05 -18.31 14.64
C ALA A 8 0.58 -16.98 14.09
N HIS A 9 -0.15 -16.36 13.17
CA HIS A 9 0.15 -15.02 12.65
C HIS A 9 -0.48 -13.87 13.47
N GLY A 10 -1.05 -14.15 14.65
CA GLY A 10 -1.67 -13.13 15.52
C GLY A 10 -3.02 -12.60 15.00
N GLY A 11 -3.64 -13.32 14.08
CA GLY A 11 -4.91 -12.96 13.47
C GLY A 11 -6.16 -13.47 14.19
N ARG A 12 -7.32 -13.15 13.61
CA ARG A 12 -8.65 -13.65 14.03
C ARG A 12 -9.37 -14.28 12.85
N ILE A 13 -10.15 -15.34 13.05
CA ILE A 13 -10.94 -16.02 12.02
C ILE A 13 -12.35 -16.33 12.53
N TRP A 14 -13.36 -16.20 11.68
CA TRP A 14 -14.73 -16.59 11.98
C TRP A 14 -15.48 -17.03 10.70
N ALA A 15 -16.61 -17.69 10.89
CA ALA A 15 -17.52 -18.08 9.83
C ALA A 15 -18.89 -17.46 10.08
N GLU A 16 -19.55 -17.02 9.02
CA GLU A 16 -20.90 -16.46 9.06
C GLU A 16 -21.73 -17.00 7.88
N ASN A 17 -23.03 -17.18 8.09
CA ASN A 17 -23.94 -17.45 6.98
C ASN A 17 -24.23 -16.14 6.24
N ARG A 18 -24.30 -16.22 4.91
CA ARG A 18 -24.65 -15.07 4.08
C ARG A 18 -26.18 -14.90 3.95
N PRO A 19 -26.67 -13.67 3.78
CA PRO A 19 -28.11 -13.40 3.60
C PRO A 19 -28.73 -14.19 2.43
N ASP A 20 -27.98 -14.33 1.33
CA ASP A 20 -28.45 -15.03 0.12
C ASP A 20 -28.16 -16.54 0.14
N GLY A 21 -27.73 -17.08 1.29
CA GLY A 21 -27.31 -18.46 1.44
C GLY A 21 -25.81 -18.70 1.25
N GLY A 22 -25.36 -19.86 1.73
CA GLY A 22 -23.94 -20.23 1.79
C GLY A 22 -23.20 -19.68 3.02
N ALA A 23 -21.91 -19.97 3.10
CA ALA A 23 -21.04 -19.58 4.21
C ALA A 23 -19.91 -18.65 3.73
N ALA A 24 -19.59 -17.64 4.53
CA ALA A 24 -18.41 -16.80 4.37
C ALA A 24 -17.43 -17.08 5.53
N PHE A 25 -16.19 -17.40 5.19
CA PHE A 25 -15.09 -17.50 6.14
C PHE A 25 -14.26 -16.23 6.05
N ARG A 26 -14.15 -15.49 7.15
CA ARG A 26 -13.41 -14.23 7.23
C ARG A 26 -12.27 -14.35 8.20
N PHE A 27 -11.18 -13.67 7.92
CA PHE A 27 -10.07 -13.54 8.85
C PHE A 27 -9.40 -12.18 8.72
N THR A 28 -8.68 -11.79 9.76
CA THR A 28 -7.82 -10.60 9.77
C THR A 28 -6.43 -11.00 10.21
N LEU A 29 -5.41 -10.35 9.65
CA LEU A 29 -4.01 -10.46 10.06
C LEU A 29 -3.49 -9.05 10.39
N PRO A 30 -2.63 -8.88 11.41
CA PRO A 30 -1.91 -7.64 11.62
C PRO A 30 -1.07 -7.29 10.38
N LEU A 31 -1.07 -6.02 9.98
CA LEU A 31 -0.10 -5.55 9.00
C LEU A 31 1.28 -5.57 9.65
N GLY A 32 2.26 -6.16 8.95
CA GLY A 32 3.65 -6.11 9.40
C GLY A 32 4.17 -4.67 9.44
N SER A 33 5.25 -4.44 10.18
CA SER A 33 5.99 -3.18 10.06
C SER A 33 6.47 -3.02 8.63
N ILE A 34 6.37 -1.81 8.08
CA ILE A 34 7.01 -1.45 6.81
C ILE A 34 8.51 -1.76 6.97
N PRO A 35 9.11 -2.63 6.13
CA PRO A 35 10.56 -2.81 6.11
C PRO A 35 11.27 -1.45 6.04
N PRO A 36 12.35 -1.23 6.81
CA PRO A 36 13.12 0.01 6.72
C PRO A 36 13.56 0.26 5.27
N GLY A 37 13.30 1.46 4.73
CA GLY A 37 13.68 1.86 3.36
C GLY A 37 12.60 1.66 2.27
N LEU A 38 11.35 1.36 2.63
CA LEU A 38 10.22 1.33 1.68
C LEU A 38 9.43 2.65 1.62
N ASP A 39 9.75 3.59 2.48
CA ASP A 39 9.29 4.99 2.45
C ASP A 39 9.82 5.76 1.23
N ASP A 40 10.99 5.40 0.70
CA ASP A 40 11.65 6.10 -0.42
C ASP A 40 10.98 5.86 -1.80
N THR A 41 10.12 4.85 -1.92
CA THR A 41 9.57 4.41 -3.22
C THR A 41 8.44 5.31 -3.74
N LEU A 42 7.79 6.10 -2.88
CA LEU A 42 6.75 7.05 -3.27
C LEU A 42 7.33 8.36 -3.85
N GLU A 43 8.55 8.75 -3.46
CA GLU A 43 9.24 9.95 -3.97
C GLU A 43 9.79 9.73 -5.39
N THR A 44 10.17 8.48 -5.72
CA THR A 44 10.83 8.14 -6.99
C THR A 44 9.90 8.26 -8.21
N ILE A 45 8.58 8.20 -8.02
CA ILE A 45 7.58 8.23 -9.11
C ILE A 45 7.27 9.68 -9.55
N GLY A 46 7.85 10.71 -8.89
CA GLY A 46 7.41 12.10 -9.00
C GLY A 46 8.31 13.11 -9.74
N MET A 47 9.43 12.72 -10.35
CA MET A 47 10.42 13.69 -10.87
C MET A 47 10.77 13.50 -12.35
N GLU A 48 9.77 13.61 -13.22
CA GLU A 48 9.99 14.03 -14.60
C GLU A 48 8.94 15.08 -15.00
N HIS A 49 9.28 16.36 -14.87
CA HIS A 49 8.69 17.42 -15.70
C HIS A 49 9.79 18.45 -15.95
N ASN A 50 10.44 18.28 -17.09
CA ASN A 50 11.43 19.18 -17.67
C ASN A 50 10.81 20.57 -17.92
N ASP A 51 11.21 21.61 -17.19
CA ASP A 51 10.82 23.00 -17.51
C ASP A 51 11.97 23.67 -18.29
N ASP A 52 11.96 23.42 -19.60
CA ASP A 52 12.79 24.07 -20.62
C ASP A 52 12.45 25.57 -20.73
N ARG A 53 12.91 26.39 -19.77
CA ARG A 53 12.87 27.85 -19.93
C ARG A 53 14.27 28.44 -20.11
N HIS A 54 14.64 28.44 -21.38
CA HIS A 54 15.68 29.22 -22.02
C HIS A 54 15.81 30.64 -21.42
N HIS A 55 16.90 30.90 -20.70
CA HIS A 55 17.39 32.25 -20.46
C HIS A 55 17.94 32.85 -21.76
N ALA A 56 17.06 33.42 -22.59
CA ALA A 56 17.45 34.25 -23.73
C ALA A 56 17.34 35.74 -23.36
N THR A 57 18.51 36.33 -23.13
CA THR A 57 18.92 37.72 -23.43
C THR A 57 17.91 38.85 -23.23
N ARG A 58 18.20 39.75 -22.28
CA ARG A 58 18.20 41.21 -22.52
C ARG A 58 19.31 41.88 -21.70
N ALA A 59 20.47 42.04 -22.34
CA ALA A 59 21.30 43.21 -22.13
C ALA A 59 20.62 44.41 -22.84
N SER A 60 20.87 45.62 -22.33
CA SER A 60 20.41 46.95 -22.78
C SER A 60 19.19 47.49 -22.00
N ASP A 61 19.45 48.22 -20.92
CA ASP A 61 19.34 49.70 -20.89
C ASP A 61 20.15 50.24 -19.69
#